data_AF-A0A0D2T8T9-F1
#
_entry.id   AF-A0A0D2T8T9-F1
#
_cell.length_a   1.000
_cell.length_b   1.000
_cell.length_c   1.000
_cell.angle_alpha   90.00
_cell.angle_beta   90.00
_cell.angle_gamma   90.00
#
_symmetry.space_group_name_H-M   'P 1'
#
loop_
_entity.id
_entity.type
_entity.pdbx_description
1 polymer ?
#
loop_
_entity_poly.entity_id
_entity_poly.type
_entity_poly.pdbx_seq_one_letter_code
_entity_poly.pdbx_strand_id
1 'polypeptide(L)'
;MKSQSGSSRRSLSIVSVSSGRKKMLENGGSDSFRKLVPSSHSMSLSGERTVKRLRLSKALTVPDSTSIYEACRRMAARKVDALLLTDSNALLCGILTDKDITARVIARELNLETPVSKVMTKNPVFVLSDSLAVEALQKMVQGKFRHLPVVQNGEVIALLDIAKCLYDAIARMERAAEKGKAIVAAVEGVEKNWGTSISGQNTFIETLRERMFRPSLSTIITDNPKIVTVSPDDTVLAAAKKMLESQLSSAVVTVDNKPQGILTSKDILMRVITQNLPPETTPVEKVMTPNPECATVDTSIVDALHQMHVGKFLHLPVLNRDGEIVAIVDVIHITHAAIATVGSTSGINNEATTTMMQRFWDSAIALPPNEDDDEARSESSLKLASETGRCLPYPSSYLPNTFGFKIQDRRGRMHRFICDTRSMTDVITAILQRLEDDIDRNRVPQILYEDEDHDKVVLASDSDLAAAVEHAKLLGWKGLKLHLDYSGKQNRRRGSGSGSLDYAQSDAWAAAYSAVAAGAAVVAGLSLLAYLRKAGN
;
A
#
# COMPACT_ATOMS: atom_id res chain seq x y z
N MET A 1 -21.10 -43.39 -73.37
CA MET A 1 -22.36 -44.05 -72.95
C MET A 1 -22.28 -44.31 -71.45
N LYS A 2 -23.23 -43.75 -70.67
CA LYS A 2 -23.83 -44.17 -69.37
C LYS A 2 -22.91 -44.80 -68.28
N SER A 3 -22.94 -44.46 -66.98
CA SER A 3 -23.96 -43.78 -66.15
C SER A 3 -23.48 -43.55 -64.70
N GLN A 4 -23.86 -42.38 -64.13
CA GLN A 4 -24.38 -42.07 -62.77
C GLN A 4 -23.58 -42.50 -61.51
N SER A 5 -23.14 -41.65 -60.57
CA SER A 5 -23.64 -40.45 -59.85
C SER A 5 -24.69 -40.71 -58.75
N GLY A 6 -24.38 -40.31 -57.50
CA GLY A 6 -25.40 -39.90 -56.52
C GLY A 6 -25.02 -39.95 -55.03
N SER A 7 -25.15 -38.78 -54.38
CA SER A 7 -25.43 -38.53 -52.94
C SER A 7 -24.27 -38.48 -51.94
N SER A 8 -24.15 -37.50 -51.03
CA SER A 8 -24.88 -36.23 -50.84
C SER A 8 -24.07 -35.35 -49.85
N ARG A 9 -23.81 -34.08 -50.21
CA ARG A 9 -23.46 -32.98 -49.29
C ARG A 9 -24.70 -32.13 -49.13
N ARG A 10 -24.95 -31.54 -47.94
CA ARG A 10 -25.66 -30.26 -47.85
C ARG A 10 -25.29 -29.45 -46.61
N SER A 11 -25.05 -28.18 -46.91
CA SER A 11 -24.73 -27.01 -46.11
C SER A 11 -25.92 -26.04 -46.10
N LEU A 12 -25.75 -24.88 -45.41
CA LEU A 12 -26.51 -23.60 -45.46
C LEU A 12 -27.66 -23.50 -44.43
N SER A 13 -27.72 -22.56 -43.47
CA SER A 13 -27.58 -21.08 -43.38
C SER A 13 -28.89 -20.29 -43.59
N ILE A 14 -29.27 -19.46 -42.58
CA ILE A 14 -29.98 -18.14 -42.59
C ILE A 14 -31.37 -18.12 -43.29
N VAL A 15 -32.48 -17.55 -42.78
CA VAL A 15 -32.84 -16.11 -42.64
C VAL A 15 -34.15 -15.95 -41.80
N SER A 16 -34.33 -14.73 -41.29
CA SER A 16 -35.48 -14.07 -40.65
C SER A 16 -36.79 -13.96 -41.47
N VAL A 17 -37.93 -13.65 -40.83
CA VAL A 17 -38.78 -12.43 -41.01
C VAL A 17 -40.16 -12.55 -40.29
N SER A 18 -40.61 -11.37 -39.85
CA SER A 18 -41.80 -10.91 -39.11
C SER A 18 -43.22 -11.20 -39.64
N SER A 19 -44.22 -11.02 -38.75
CA SER A 19 -45.40 -10.12 -38.90
C SER A 19 -46.74 -10.74 -38.45
N GLY A 20 -47.55 -9.99 -37.68
CA GLY A 20 -48.99 -10.27 -37.54
C GLY A 20 -49.67 -9.78 -36.26
N ARG A 21 -50.16 -8.52 -36.24
CA ARG A 21 -51.08 -7.92 -35.25
C ARG A 21 -52.56 -8.13 -35.67
N LYS A 22 -53.48 -8.38 -34.71
CA LYS A 22 -54.91 -7.92 -34.68
C LYS A 22 -55.55 -8.31 -33.31
N LYS A 23 -55.91 -7.40 -32.39
CA LYS A 23 -57.12 -6.51 -32.20
C LYS A 23 -58.34 -7.24 -31.57
N MET A 24 -58.59 -7.12 -30.25
CA MET A 24 -59.52 -6.23 -29.45
C MET A 24 -60.97 -6.73 -29.21
N LEU A 25 -61.42 -6.66 -27.94
CA LEU A 25 -62.69 -6.09 -27.36
C LEU A 25 -63.01 -6.77 -26.00
N GLU A 26 -62.94 -6.07 -24.86
CA GLU A 26 -64.03 -5.49 -24.02
C GLU A 26 -65.00 -6.56 -23.44
N ASN A 27 -65.41 -6.61 -22.16
CA ASN A 27 -65.78 -5.55 -21.22
C ASN A 27 -66.01 -6.17 -19.79
N GLY A 28 -65.99 -5.34 -18.73
CA GLY A 28 -66.59 -5.70 -17.43
C GLY A 28 -65.83 -5.22 -16.19
N GLY A 29 -66.17 -4.02 -15.69
CA GLY A 29 -65.67 -3.49 -14.41
C GLY A 29 -66.67 -3.63 -13.27
N SER A 30 -66.17 -3.65 -12.03
CA SER A 30 -66.75 -2.95 -10.88
C SER A 30 -65.76 -2.86 -9.71
N ASP A 31 -65.81 -1.71 -9.05
CA ASP A 31 -64.89 -1.14 -8.05
C ASP A 31 -64.65 -1.96 -6.78
N SER A 32 -63.45 -1.82 -6.21
CA SER A 32 -63.25 -1.58 -4.77
C SER A 32 -61.84 -1.06 -4.48
N PHE A 33 -61.78 0.22 -4.11
CA PHE A 33 -60.62 0.96 -3.64
C PHE A 33 -59.84 0.21 -2.54
N ARG A 34 -58.58 -0.15 -2.81
CA ARG A 34 -57.55 -0.32 -1.77
C ARG A 34 -56.31 0.47 -2.16
N LYS A 35 -55.97 1.44 -1.30
CA LYS A 35 -54.81 2.34 -1.38
C LYS A 35 -53.54 1.56 -1.68
N LEU A 36 -52.90 1.86 -2.81
CA LEU A 36 -51.53 1.48 -3.13
C LEU A 36 -50.58 2.25 -2.22
N VAL A 37 -50.00 1.56 -1.25
CA VAL A 37 -48.72 1.96 -0.65
C VAL A 37 -47.66 1.71 -1.73
N PRO A 38 -46.86 2.71 -2.16
CA PRO A 38 -45.77 2.45 -3.09
C PRO A 38 -44.77 1.54 -2.40
N SER A 39 -44.50 0.38 -3.01
CA SER A 39 -43.38 -0.47 -2.64
C SER A 39 -42.12 0.39 -2.62
N SER A 40 -41.53 0.47 -1.43
CA SER A 40 -40.28 1.14 -1.14
C SER A 40 -39.24 0.86 -2.21
N HIS A 41 -38.66 1.95 -2.72
CA HIS A 41 -37.52 1.97 -3.61
C HIS A 41 -36.50 0.88 -3.29
N SER A 42 -36.25 0.00 -4.26
CA SER A 42 -34.93 -0.59 -4.44
C SER A 42 -34.01 0.53 -4.92
N MET A 43 -33.56 1.39 -4.00
CA MET A 43 -32.42 2.25 -4.27
C MET A 43 -31.22 1.35 -4.52
N SER A 44 -30.81 1.34 -5.77
CA SER A 44 -29.73 0.57 -6.34
C SER A 44 -28.38 0.88 -5.66
N LEU A 45 -28.02 0.07 -4.66
CA LEU A 45 -26.68 -0.02 -4.02
C LEU A 45 -25.59 -0.61 -4.95
N SER A 46 -25.80 -0.65 -6.27
CA SER A 46 -24.96 -1.40 -7.21
C SER A 46 -23.68 -0.66 -7.65
N GLY A 47 -23.61 0.67 -7.53
CA GLY A 47 -22.43 1.45 -7.90
C GLY A 47 -21.25 1.30 -6.93
N GLU A 48 -21.53 0.91 -5.69
CA GLU A 48 -20.57 0.93 -4.58
C GLU A 48 -19.49 -0.16 -4.64
N ARG A 49 -19.61 -1.15 -5.52
CA ARG A 49 -18.73 -2.34 -5.51
C ARG A 49 -18.00 -2.55 -6.82
N THR A 50 -17.88 -1.50 -7.61
CA THR A 50 -17.29 -1.55 -8.96
C THR A 50 -15.79 -1.27 -8.95
N VAL A 51 -15.07 -1.78 -9.96
CA VAL A 51 -13.61 -1.60 -10.10
C VAL A 51 -13.21 -0.12 -10.08
N LYS A 52 -14.01 0.78 -10.65
CA LYS A 52 -13.75 2.23 -10.64
C LYS A 52 -13.68 2.87 -9.25
N ARG A 53 -14.19 2.20 -8.19
CA ARG A 53 -14.06 2.66 -6.79
C ARG A 53 -12.81 2.14 -6.09
N LEU A 54 -12.08 1.21 -6.71
CA LEU A 54 -10.78 0.78 -6.22
C LEU A 54 -9.71 1.82 -6.54
N ARG A 55 -8.57 1.72 -5.85
CA ARG A 55 -7.41 2.56 -6.14
C ARG A 55 -6.73 2.10 -7.42
N LEU A 56 -7.09 2.77 -8.51
CA LEU A 56 -6.54 2.51 -9.82
C LEU A 56 -5.21 3.25 -10.02
N SER A 57 -4.26 2.59 -10.67
CA SER A 57 -2.99 3.21 -11.08
C SER A 57 -3.10 3.73 -12.50
N LYS A 58 -2.46 4.86 -12.79
CA LYS A 58 -2.36 5.35 -14.17
C LYS A 58 -1.64 4.31 -15.03
N ALA A 59 -2.28 3.89 -16.11
CA ALA A 59 -1.66 2.96 -17.05
C ALA A 59 -0.54 3.67 -17.82
N LEU A 60 0.63 3.03 -17.90
CA LEU A 60 1.66 3.39 -18.86
C LEU A 60 1.42 2.58 -20.13
N THR A 61 1.21 3.28 -21.25
CA THR A 61 0.95 2.66 -22.56
C THR A 61 2.04 3.00 -23.57
N VAL A 62 2.39 2.04 -24.42
CA VAL A 62 3.29 2.24 -25.57
C VAL A 62 2.83 1.42 -26.79
N PRO A 63 3.19 1.82 -28.02
CA PRO A 63 3.03 0.96 -29.19
C PRO A 63 3.80 -0.36 -29.05
N ASP A 64 3.26 -1.46 -29.60
CA ASP A 64 3.88 -2.79 -29.57
C ASP A 64 5.20 -2.91 -30.37
N SER A 65 5.47 -1.92 -31.23
CA SER A 65 6.72 -1.76 -31.98
C SER A 65 7.86 -1.10 -31.19
N THR A 66 7.58 -0.57 -29.99
CA THR A 66 8.59 0.09 -29.13
C THR A 66 9.74 -0.86 -28.80
N SER A 67 10.99 -0.39 -28.76
CA SER A 67 12.12 -1.24 -28.35
C SER A 67 12.03 -1.59 -26.86
N ILE A 68 12.59 -2.73 -26.47
CA ILE A 68 12.66 -3.14 -25.06
C ILE A 68 13.43 -2.08 -24.24
N TYR A 69 14.50 -1.52 -24.78
CA TYR A 69 15.27 -0.46 -24.12
C TYR A 69 14.41 0.77 -23.81
N GLU A 70 13.69 1.29 -24.81
CA GLU A 70 12.77 2.42 -24.65
C GLU A 70 11.67 2.11 -23.62
N ALA A 71 11.09 0.93 -23.70
CA ALA A 71 10.08 0.46 -22.75
C ALA A 71 10.60 0.45 -21.31
N CYS A 72 11.78 -0.12 -21.07
CA CYS A 72 12.43 -0.14 -19.75
C CYS A 72 12.69 1.29 -19.23
N ARG A 73 13.16 2.19 -20.10
CA ARG A 73 13.40 3.60 -19.73
C ARG A 73 12.11 4.31 -19.32
N ARG A 74 11.01 4.10 -20.05
CA ARG A 74 9.69 4.67 -19.71
C ARG A 74 9.13 4.10 -18.41
N MET A 75 9.25 2.78 -18.20
CA MET A 75 8.85 2.12 -16.96
C MET A 75 9.61 2.70 -15.76
N ALA A 76 10.93 2.87 -15.89
CA ALA A 76 11.77 3.46 -14.86
C ALA A 76 11.44 4.93 -14.56
N ALA A 77 11.26 5.75 -15.60
CA ALA A 77 10.90 7.15 -15.46
C ALA A 77 9.56 7.36 -14.72
N ARG A 78 8.59 6.47 -14.96
CA ARG A 78 7.29 6.50 -14.29
C ARG A 78 7.24 5.70 -12.99
N LYS A 79 8.34 5.02 -12.62
CA LYS A 79 8.43 4.11 -11.47
C LYS A 79 7.31 3.07 -11.45
N VAL A 80 7.01 2.51 -12.63
CA VAL A 80 6.01 1.45 -12.80
C VAL A 80 6.69 0.13 -13.16
N ASP A 81 6.05 -0.97 -12.79
CA ASP A 81 6.53 -2.35 -12.95
C ASP A 81 5.72 -3.12 -14.01
N ALA A 82 4.73 -2.48 -14.63
CA ALA A 82 3.96 -2.99 -15.75
C ALA A 82 3.74 -1.93 -16.83
N LEU A 83 3.71 -2.41 -18.07
CA LEU A 83 3.57 -1.62 -19.29
C LEU A 83 2.50 -2.27 -20.17
N LEU A 84 1.53 -1.47 -20.61
CA LEU A 84 0.48 -1.91 -21.51
C LEU A 84 0.85 -1.58 -22.95
N LEU A 85 0.57 -2.51 -23.86
CA LEU A 85 0.94 -2.40 -25.25
C LEU A 85 -0.29 -2.26 -26.12
N THR A 86 -0.24 -1.29 -27.03
CA THR A 86 -1.30 -1.04 -27.99
C THR A 86 -0.86 -1.37 -29.40
N ASP A 87 -1.77 -1.92 -30.21
CA ASP A 87 -1.54 -2.14 -31.63
C ASP A 87 -1.65 -0.83 -32.44
N SER A 88 -1.61 -0.93 -33.77
CA SER A 88 -1.77 0.22 -34.67
C SER A 88 -3.13 0.91 -34.58
N ASN A 89 -4.14 0.23 -34.03
CA ASN A 89 -5.49 0.76 -33.83
C ASN A 89 -5.68 1.35 -32.42
N ALA A 90 -4.60 1.49 -31.64
CA ALA A 90 -4.62 1.91 -30.25
C ALA A 90 -5.37 0.95 -29.30
N LEU A 91 -5.60 -0.30 -29.71
CA LEU A 91 -6.25 -1.32 -28.88
C LEU A 91 -5.23 -2.09 -28.05
N LEU A 92 -5.60 -2.44 -26.82
CA LEU A 92 -4.78 -3.26 -25.92
C LEU A 92 -4.48 -4.62 -26.55
N CYS A 93 -3.22 -4.87 -26.89
CA CYS A 93 -2.76 -6.13 -27.49
C CYS A 93 -1.80 -6.93 -26.58
N GLY A 94 -1.21 -6.29 -25.57
CA GLY A 94 -0.23 -6.93 -24.69
C GLY A 94 -0.01 -6.26 -23.34
N ILE A 95 0.63 -7.00 -22.44
CA ILE A 95 1.23 -6.50 -21.19
C ILE A 95 2.68 -6.97 -21.09
N LEU A 96 3.56 -6.12 -20.58
CA LEU A 96 4.96 -6.42 -20.28
C LEU A 96 5.28 -5.98 -18.85
N THR A 97 5.94 -6.85 -18.09
CA THR A 97 6.37 -6.57 -16.72
C THR A 97 7.88 -6.69 -16.55
N ASP A 98 8.42 -6.21 -15.42
CA ASP A 98 9.80 -6.43 -15.02
C ASP A 98 10.20 -7.92 -14.98
N LYS A 99 9.26 -8.79 -14.57
CA LYS A 99 9.42 -10.25 -14.61
C LYS A 99 9.61 -10.76 -16.05
N ASP A 100 8.83 -10.26 -17.00
CA ASP A 100 8.96 -10.65 -18.40
C ASP A 100 10.29 -10.17 -18.99
N ILE A 101 10.74 -8.96 -18.63
CA ILE A 101 12.04 -8.43 -19.03
C ILE A 101 13.17 -9.35 -18.53
N THR A 102 13.14 -9.73 -17.25
CA THR A 102 14.16 -10.61 -16.68
C THR A 102 14.15 -12.00 -17.35
N ALA A 103 12.97 -12.61 -17.48
CA ALA A 103 12.82 -13.99 -17.93
C ALA A 103 12.91 -14.19 -19.45
N ARG A 104 12.46 -13.22 -20.25
CA ARG A 104 12.35 -13.34 -21.72
C ARG A 104 13.38 -12.51 -22.47
N VAL A 105 14.00 -11.52 -21.81
CA VAL A 105 15.04 -10.68 -22.40
C VAL A 105 16.40 -11.03 -21.82
N ILE A 106 16.62 -10.76 -20.53
CA ILE A 106 17.95 -10.90 -19.91
C ILE A 106 18.39 -12.36 -19.88
N ALA A 107 17.58 -13.25 -19.31
CA ALA A 107 17.92 -14.67 -19.21
C ALA A 107 18.09 -15.37 -20.58
N ARG A 108 17.54 -14.78 -21.66
CA ARG A 108 17.62 -15.29 -23.04
C ARG A 108 18.58 -14.49 -23.93
N GLU A 109 19.29 -13.53 -23.36
CA GLU A 109 20.31 -12.72 -24.05
C GLU A 109 19.76 -12.03 -25.31
N LEU A 110 18.50 -11.59 -25.25
CA LEU A 110 17.85 -10.91 -26.36
C LEU A 110 18.33 -9.45 -26.45
N ASN A 111 18.61 -8.99 -27.68
CA ASN A 111 19.00 -7.61 -27.94
C ASN A 111 17.90 -6.63 -27.47
N LEU A 112 18.28 -5.59 -26.72
CA LEU A 112 17.37 -4.57 -26.17
C LEU A 112 16.69 -3.69 -27.25
N GLU A 113 17.21 -3.69 -28.48
CA GLU A 113 16.57 -3.06 -29.65
C GLU A 113 15.41 -3.89 -30.22
N THR A 114 15.25 -5.14 -29.79
CA THR A 114 14.12 -5.97 -30.22
C THR A 114 12.79 -5.32 -29.79
N PRO A 115 11.76 -5.33 -30.64
CA PRO A 115 10.46 -4.77 -30.27
C PRO A 115 9.80 -5.58 -29.15
N VAL A 116 9.12 -4.87 -28.25
CA VAL A 116 8.43 -5.44 -27.09
C VAL A 116 7.33 -6.44 -27.46
N SER A 117 6.75 -6.36 -28.67
CA SER A 117 5.79 -7.34 -29.20
C SER A 117 6.30 -8.79 -29.24
N LYS A 118 7.63 -8.99 -29.22
CA LYS A 118 8.27 -10.31 -29.19
C LYS A 118 8.35 -10.93 -27.80
N VAL A 119 8.29 -10.10 -26.75
CA VAL A 119 8.47 -10.53 -25.36
C VAL A 119 7.26 -10.25 -24.47
N MET A 120 6.26 -9.49 -24.94
CA MET A 120 5.03 -9.24 -24.21
C MET A 120 4.18 -10.50 -24.00
N THR A 121 3.36 -10.48 -22.95
CA THR A 121 2.23 -11.40 -22.82
C THR A 121 1.09 -10.87 -23.69
N LYS A 122 0.74 -11.62 -24.74
CA LYS A 122 -0.31 -11.24 -25.69
C LYS A 122 -1.70 -11.45 -25.11
N ASN A 123 -2.66 -10.63 -25.53
CA ASN A 123 -4.08 -10.73 -25.15
C ASN A 123 -4.27 -10.82 -23.61
N PRO A 124 -3.81 -9.83 -22.84
CA PRO A 124 -3.94 -9.84 -21.40
C PRO A 124 -5.41 -9.88 -20.98
N VAL A 125 -5.70 -10.61 -19.90
CA VAL A 125 -7.01 -10.54 -19.23
C VAL A 125 -7.25 -9.11 -18.77
N PHE A 126 -8.44 -8.57 -18.99
CA PHE A 126 -8.84 -7.24 -18.54
C PHE A 126 -10.21 -7.28 -17.87
N VAL A 127 -10.58 -6.16 -17.24
CA VAL A 127 -11.91 -5.93 -16.68
C VAL A 127 -12.46 -4.58 -17.13
N LEU A 128 -13.78 -4.46 -17.13
CA LEU A 128 -14.42 -3.18 -17.37
C LEU A 128 -14.47 -2.37 -16.08
N SER A 129 -14.42 -1.05 -16.19
CA SER A 129 -14.44 -0.14 -15.03
C SER A 129 -15.70 -0.29 -14.15
N ASP A 130 -16.81 -0.73 -14.72
CA ASP A 130 -18.10 -0.98 -14.09
C ASP A 130 -18.29 -2.43 -13.62
N SER A 131 -17.34 -3.32 -13.93
CA SER A 131 -17.36 -4.70 -13.41
C SER A 131 -17.23 -4.70 -11.89
N LEU A 132 -17.69 -5.78 -11.26
CA LEU A 132 -17.58 -5.95 -9.81
C LEU A 132 -16.10 -6.09 -9.40
N ALA A 133 -15.71 -5.40 -8.34
CA ALA A 133 -14.36 -5.44 -7.77
C ALA A 133 -13.94 -6.88 -7.39
N VAL A 134 -14.87 -7.66 -6.85
CA VAL A 134 -14.64 -9.06 -6.46
C VAL A 134 -14.28 -9.93 -7.66
N GLU A 135 -14.96 -9.76 -8.79
CA GLU A 135 -14.66 -10.51 -10.02
C GLU A 135 -13.25 -10.17 -10.54
N ALA A 136 -12.87 -8.90 -10.47
CA ALA A 136 -11.53 -8.45 -10.86
C ALA A 136 -10.44 -9.09 -9.98
N LEU A 137 -10.61 -9.04 -8.65
CA LEU A 137 -9.68 -9.65 -7.71
C LEU A 137 -9.62 -11.18 -7.88
N GLN A 138 -10.76 -11.83 -8.10
CA GLN A 138 -10.82 -13.27 -8.36
C GLN A 138 -10.05 -13.64 -9.63
N LYS A 139 -10.17 -12.86 -10.72
CA LYS A 139 -9.36 -13.05 -11.94
C LYS A 139 -7.86 -12.94 -11.66
N MET A 140 -7.44 -11.96 -10.86
CA MET A 140 -6.03 -11.75 -10.50
C MET A 140 -5.45 -12.91 -9.70
N VAL A 141 -6.22 -13.40 -8.72
CA VAL A 141 -5.88 -14.57 -7.92
C VAL A 141 -5.83 -15.80 -8.81
N GLN A 142 -6.91 -16.16 -9.51
CA GLN A 142 -6.92 -17.36 -10.35
C GLN A 142 -5.82 -17.36 -11.42
N GLY A 143 -5.56 -16.21 -12.04
CA GLY A 143 -4.52 -16.05 -13.04
C GLY A 143 -3.10 -15.87 -12.48
N LYS A 144 -2.93 -15.76 -11.15
CA LYS A 144 -1.65 -15.53 -10.46
C LYS A 144 -0.88 -14.33 -11.02
N PHE A 145 -1.59 -13.23 -11.27
CA PHE A 145 -0.99 -11.99 -11.79
C PHE A 145 -1.34 -10.79 -10.91
N ARG A 146 -0.40 -9.84 -10.81
CA ARG A 146 -0.57 -8.62 -9.99
C ARG A 146 -1.29 -7.49 -10.69
N HIS A 147 -1.19 -7.47 -12.02
CA HIS A 147 -1.56 -6.32 -12.83
C HIS A 147 -2.72 -6.69 -13.73
N LEU A 148 -3.83 -5.96 -13.59
CA LEU A 148 -5.04 -6.18 -14.37
C LEU A 148 -5.44 -4.88 -15.08
N PRO A 149 -5.35 -4.83 -16.42
CA PRO A 149 -5.85 -3.72 -17.22
C PRO A 149 -7.33 -3.43 -16.95
N VAL A 150 -7.66 -2.15 -16.79
CA VAL A 150 -9.03 -1.67 -16.64
C VAL A 150 -9.42 -0.89 -17.90
N VAL A 151 -10.49 -1.34 -18.54
CA VAL A 151 -10.97 -0.83 -19.82
C VAL A 151 -12.30 -0.12 -19.63
N GLN A 152 -12.52 0.96 -20.36
CA GLN A 152 -13.80 1.64 -20.46
C GLN A 152 -14.01 2.07 -21.91
N ASN A 153 -15.18 1.77 -22.48
CA ASN A 153 -15.51 2.10 -23.88
C ASN A 153 -14.49 1.60 -24.92
N GLY A 154 -13.80 0.49 -24.65
CA GLY A 154 -12.78 -0.07 -25.54
C GLY A 154 -11.37 0.51 -25.35
N GLU A 155 -11.20 1.53 -24.51
CA GLU A 155 -9.91 2.15 -24.21
C GLU A 155 -9.38 1.74 -22.84
N VAL A 156 -8.06 1.66 -22.69
CA VAL A 156 -7.44 1.39 -21.40
C VAL A 156 -7.36 2.68 -20.58
N ILE A 157 -8.10 2.72 -19.48
CA ILE A 157 -8.13 3.89 -18.60
C ILE A 157 -7.14 3.80 -17.44
N ALA A 158 -6.84 2.58 -16.98
CA ALA A 158 -6.03 2.38 -15.79
C ALA A 158 -5.49 0.94 -15.65
N LEU A 159 -4.69 0.74 -14.61
CA LEU A 159 -4.17 -0.55 -14.17
C LEU A 159 -4.56 -0.81 -12.72
N LEU A 160 -5.16 -1.96 -12.46
CA LEU A 160 -5.45 -2.45 -11.11
C LEU A 160 -4.28 -3.30 -10.61
N ASP A 161 -3.83 -3.03 -9.38
CA ASP A 161 -2.74 -3.75 -8.71
C ASP A 161 -3.27 -4.44 -7.44
N ILE A 162 -3.16 -5.77 -7.38
CA ILE A 162 -3.69 -6.56 -6.26
C ILE A 162 -2.99 -6.21 -4.93
N ALA A 163 -1.70 -5.87 -4.97
CA ALA A 163 -0.95 -5.51 -3.78
C ALA A 163 -1.48 -4.18 -3.21
N LYS A 164 -1.73 -3.19 -4.07
CA LYS A 164 -2.34 -1.91 -3.66
C LYS A 164 -3.73 -2.10 -3.07
N CYS A 165 -4.54 -2.97 -3.68
CA CYS A 165 -5.86 -3.30 -3.15
C CYS A 165 -5.78 -3.89 -1.74
N LEU A 166 -4.87 -4.84 -1.52
CA LEU A 166 -4.66 -5.46 -0.22
C LEU A 166 -4.16 -4.46 0.82
N TYR A 167 -3.21 -3.60 0.46
CA TYR A 167 -2.71 -2.56 1.37
C TYR A 167 -3.79 -1.56 1.76
N ASP A 168 -4.60 -1.12 0.80
CA ASP A 168 -5.73 -0.24 1.09
C ASP A 168 -6.73 -0.94 2.03
N ALA A 169 -6.98 -2.24 1.86
CA ALA A 169 -7.84 -3.01 2.76
C ALA A 169 -7.26 -3.10 4.18
N ILE A 170 -5.98 -3.46 4.32
CA ILE A 170 -5.29 -3.51 5.62
C ILE A 170 -5.35 -2.15 6.31
N ALA A 171 -4.95 -1.09 5.62
CA ALA A 171 -4.93 0.26 6.17
C ALA A 171 -6.33 0.75 6.58
N ARG A 172 -7.38 0.37 5.83
CA ARG A 172 -8.78 0.69 6.20
C ARG A 172 -9.23 -0.07 7.43
N MET A 173 -8.88 -1.35 7.53
CA MET A 173 -9.20 -2.18 8.69
C MET A 173 -8.48 -1.73 9.96
N GLU A 174 -7.20 -1.40 9.88
CA GLU A 174 -6.44 -0.87 11.01
C GLU A 174 -7.06 0.44 11.53
N ARG A 175 -7.45 1.34 10.63
CA ARG A 175 -8.17 2.58 10.98
C ARG A 175 -9.54 2.31 11.59
N ALA A 176 -10.31 1.36 11.05
CA ALA A 176 -11.62 1.01 11.59
C ALA A 176 -11.50 0.41 12.99
N ALA A 177 -10.48 -0.42 13.22
CA ALA A 177 -10.19 -0.97 14.54
C ALA A 177 -9.75 0.12 15.53
N GLU A 178 -8.92 1.08 15.11
CA GLU A 178 -8.48 2.18 15.98
C GLU A 178 -9.64 3.13 16.34
N LYS A 179 -10.50 3.46 15.36
CA LYS A 179 -11.74 4.19 15.62
C LYS A 179 -12.69 3.39 16.53
N GLY A 180 -12.79 2.08 16.33
CA GLY A 180 -13.57 1.19 17.20
C GLY A 180 -13.06 1.18 18.64
N LYS A 181 -11.74 1.11 18.85
CA LYS A 181 -11.12 1.25 20.18
C LYS A 181 -11.38 2.62 20.80
N ALA A 182 -11.28 3.70 20.01
CA ALA A 182 -11.57 5.05 20.48
C ALA A 182 -13.05 5.23 20.86
N ILE A 183 -13.98 4.63 20.10
CA ILE A 183 -15.41 4.62 20.39
C ILE A 183 -15.69 3.77 21.64
N VAL A 184 -15.11 2.58 21.77
CA VAL A 184 -15.24 1.74 22.98
C VAL A 184 -14.69 2.48 24.20
N ALA A 185 -13.52 3.12 24.10
CA ALA A 185 -12.96 3.93 25.18
C ALA A 185 -13.83 5.15 25.54
N ALA A 186 -14.49 5.77 24.55
CA ALA A 186 -15.43 6.88 24.77
C ALA A 186 -16.78 6.42 25.33
N VAL A 187 -17.22 5.20 25.00
CA VAL A 187 -18.50 4.60 25.41
C VAL A 187 -18.40 3.87 26.75
N GLU A 188 -17.25 3.31 27.12
CA GLU A 188 -16.98 2.77 28.46
C GLU A 188 -17.09 3.86 29.56
N GLY A 189 -16.90 5.13 29.20
CA GLY A 189 -17.19 6.29 30.06
C GLY A 189 -18.69 6.58 30.25
N VAL A 190 -19.56 6.04 29.40
CA VAL A 190 -21.01 6.32 29.35
C VAL A 190 -21.87 5.08 29.69
N GLU A 191 -21.36 3.86 29.51
CA GLU A 191 -22.08 2.60 29.72
C GLU A 191 -22.40 2.26 31.18
N LYS A 192 -21.95 3.06 32.16
CA LYS A 192 -22.41 2.90 33.55
C LYS A 192 -23.89 3.23 33.76
N ASN A 193 -24.58 3.84 32.80
CA ASN A 193 -25.96 4.29 32.99
C ASN A 193 -26.99 3.89 31.91
N TRP A 194 -26.61 3.26 30.80
CA TRP A 194 -27.59 2.87 29.78
C TRP A 194 -27.22 1.56 29.09
N GLY A 195 -27.89 0.48 29.51
CA GLY A 195 -27.74 -0.83 28.86
C GLY A 195 -28.46 -0.85 27.51
N THR A 196 -27.70 -0.69 26.43
CA THR A 196 -28.14 -1.12 25.09
C THR A 196 -26.95 -1.57 24.24
N SER A 197 -27.08 -2.78 23.69
CA SER A 197 -26.09 -3.57 22.98
C SER A 197 -25.56 -2.95 21.67
N ILE A 198 -24.25 -2.71 21.58
CA ILE A 198 -23.50 -2.39 20.33
C ILE A 198 -22.50 -3.54 19.97
N SER A 199 -22.81 -4.79 20.34
CA SER A 199 -21.84 -5.91 20.29
C SER A 199 -21.63 -6.57 18.91
N GLY A 200 -22.49 -6.30 17.91
CA GLY A 200 -22.57 -7.11 16.68
C GLY A 200 -21.48 -6.86 15.62
N GLN A 201 -20.92 -5.65 15.51
CA GLN A 201 -19.94 -5.33 14.46
C GLN A 201 -18.49 -5.59 14.91
N ASN A 202 -18.19 -5.40 16.20
CA ASN A 202 -16.83 -5.59 16.72
C ASN A 202 -16.42 -7.06 16.77
N THR A 203 -17.34 -7.98 17.11
CA THR A 203 -17.05 -9.43 17.14
C THR A 203 -16.71 -10.01 15.77
N PHE A 204 -17.29 -9.49 14.68
CA PHE A 204 -16.95 -9.93 13.32
C PHE A 204 -15.56 -9.47 12.89
N ILE A 205 -15.19 -8.22 13.18
CA ILE A 205 -13.85 -7.68 12.90
C ILE A 205 -12.80 -8.40 13.77
N GLU A 206 -13.10 -8.67 15.05
CA GLU A 206 -12.25 -9.46 15.95
C GLU A 206 -12.06 -10.89 15.44
N THR A 207 -13.13 -11.54 14.97
CA THR A 207 -13.07 -12.92 14.43
C THR A 207 -12.35 -12.96 13.08
N LEU A 208 -12.54 -11.97 12.21
CA LEU A 208 -11.76 -11.82 10.98
C LEU A 208 -10.30 -11.54 11.29
N ARG A 209 -10.02 -10.72 12.31
CA ARG A 209 -8.67 -10.47 12.82
C ARG A 209 -8.04 -11.76 13.33
N GLU A 210 -8.66 -12.45 14.27
CA GLU A 210 -8.18 -13.74 14.75
C GLU A 210 -8.00 -14.79 13.63
N ARG A 211 -8.78 -14.73 12.53
CA ARG A 211 -8.69 -15.68 11.43
C ARG A 211 -7.68 -15.34 10.34
N MET A 212 -7.46 -14.06 10.04
CA MET A 212 -6.43 -13.64 9.08
C MET A 212 -5.04 -13.49 9.73
N PHE A 213 -4.99 -13.25 11.05
CA PHE A 213 -3.75 -12.86 11.74
C PHE A 213 -3.04 -14.04 12.44
N ARG A 214 -3.65 -15.23 12.50
CA ARG A 214 -3.06 -16.41 13.15
C ARG A 214 -2.15 -17.30 12.30
N PRO A 215 -2.31 -17.45 10.97
CA PRO A 215 -1.39 -18.30 10.21
C PRO A 215 -0.04 -17.58 10.12
N SER A 216 0.99 -18.25 10.61
CA SER A 216 2.38 -17.85 10.40
C SER A 216 2.84 -18.24 9.00
N LEU A 217 3.96 -17.67 8.54
CA LEU A 217 4.53 -18.02 7.24
C LEU A 217 4.81 -19.53 7.12
N SER A 218 5.07 -20.23 8.23
CA SER A 218 5.19 -21.69 8.24
C SER A 218 3.97 -22.44 7.67
N THR A 219 2.76 -21.86 7.68
CA THR A 219 1.57 -22.53 7.11
C THR A 219 1.50 -22.45 5.59
N ILE A 220 2.27 -21.55 4.98
CA ILE A 220 2.24 -21.26 3.53
C ILE A 220 3.53 -21.71 2.84
N ILE A 221 4.61 -21.86 3.61
CA ILE A 221 5.87 -22.42 3.13
C ILE A 221 5.68 -23.93 2.96
N THR A 222 5.78 -24.40 1.73
CA THR A 222 5.76 -25.83 1.37
C THR A 222 6.99 -26.57 1.91
N ASP A 223 6.91 -27.89 2.11
CA ASP A 223 7.98 -28.73 2.68
C ASP A 223 9.32 -28.76 1.91
N ASN A 224 9.41 -28.12 0.75
CA ASN A 224 10.69 -27.85 0.06
C ASN A 224 10.53 -26.64 -0.89
N PRO A 225 10.60 -25.40 -0.37
CA PRO A 225 10.40 -24.23 -1.20
C PRO A 225 11.55 -24.10 -2.18
N LYS A 226 11.24 -23.80 -3.45
CA LYS A 226 12.27 -23.43 -4.41
C LYS A 226 12.84 -22.08 -4.01
N ILE A 227 14.16 -22.02 -3.83
CA ILE A 227 14.88 -20.80 -3.51
C ILE A 227 15.96 -20.64 -4.57
N VAL A 228 16.07 -19.44 -5.12
CA VAL A 228 17.22 -19.08 -5.95
C VAL A 228 18.23 -18.39 -5.05
N THR A 229 19.38 -19.05 -4.85
CA THR A 229 20.54 -18.49 -4.16
C THR A 229 21.65 -18.20 -5.17
N VAL A 230 22.33 -17.07 -4.96
CA VAL A 230 23.44 -16.61 -5.80
C VAL A 230 24.59 -16.10 -4.93
N SER A 231 25.81 -16.22 -5.44
CA SER A 231 27.00 -15.60 -4.85
C SER A 231 27.02 -14.09 -5.14
N PRO A 232 27.61 -13.22 -4.29
CA PRO A 232 27.88 -11.82 -4.61
C PRO A 232 28.59 -11.62 -5.97
N ASP A 233 29.51 -12.54 -6.29
CA ASP A 233 30.33 -12.53 -7.51
C ASP A 233 29.60 -13.10 -8.75
N ASP A 234 28.45 -13.77 -8.58
CA ASP A 234 27.65 -14.25 -9.71
C ASP A 234 27.28 -13.06 -10.60
N THR A 235 27.16 -13.28 -11.91
CA THR A 235 26.74 -12.23 -12.83
C THR A 235 25.23 -12.07 -12.82
N VAL A 236 24.74 -10.88 -13.16
CA VAL A 236 23.30 -10.63 -13.31
C VAL A 236 22.65 -11.61 -14.29
N LEU A 237 23.33 -11.94 -15.40
CA LEU A 237 22.84 -12.92 -16.37
C LEU A 237 22.69 -14.32 -15.74
N ALA A 238 23.69 -14.78 -14.99
CA ALA A 238 23.62 -16.07 -14.30
C ALA A 238 22.47 -16.09 -13.29
N ALA A 239 22.29 -15.03 -12.52
CA ALA A 239 21.16 -14.87 -11.61
C ALA A 239 19.81 -14.90 -12.36
N ALA A 240 19.68 -14.16 -13.46
CA ALA A 240 18.46 -14.13 -14.28
C ALA A 240 18.12 -15.51 -14.87
N LYS A 241 19.12 -16.29 -15.29
CA LYS A 241 18.93 -17.67 -15.76
C LYS A 241 18.43 -18.59 -14.64
N LYS A 242 19.05 -18.56 -13.46
CA LYS A 242 18.58 -19.32 -12.28
C LYS A 242 17.15 -18.93 -11.87
N MET A 243 16.82 -17.63 -11.94
CA MET A 243 15.46 -17.12 -11.71
C MET A 243 14.45 -17.67 -12.73
N LEU A 244 14.81 -17.69 -14.02
CA LEU A 244 13.98 -18.26 -15.08
C LEU A 244 13.74 -19.76 -14.88
N GLU A 245 14.79 -20.53 -14.61
CA GLU A 245 14.73 -21.99 -14.39
C GLU A 245 13.82 -22.35 -13.21
N SER A 246 13.88 -21.56 -12.15
CA SER A 246 13.04 -21.73 -10.96
C SER A 246 11.66 -21.08 -11.08
N GLN A 247 11.40 -20.33 -12.15
CA GLN A 247 10.19 -19.52 -12.38
C GLN A 247 9.93 -18.46 -11.30
N LEU A 248 11.00 -17.98 -10.65
CA LEU A 248 10.97 -16.98 -9.58
C LEU A 248 11.36 -15.59 -10.10
N SER A 249 11.00 -14.56 -9.33
CA SER A 249 11.25 -13.15 -9.67
C SER A 249 12.23 -12.45 -8.72
N SER A 250 12.88 -13.24 -7.86
CA SER A 250 13.94 -12.79 -6.96
C SER A 250 14.97 -13.89 -6.72
N ALA A 251 16.20 -13.48 -6.43
CA ALA A 251 17.31 -14.31 -5.96
C ALA A 251 17.87 -13.70 -4.67
N VAL A 252 18.12 -14.54 -3.66
CA VAL A 252 18.80 -14.11 -2.43
C VAL A 252 20.30 -14.28 -2.62
N VAL A 253 21.04 -13.23 -2.30
CA VAL A 253 22.50 -13.23 -2.33
C VAL A 253 22.99 -13.73 -0.99
N THR A 254 23.73 -14.83 -0.98
CA THR A 254 24.14 -15.52 0.23
C THR A 254 25.64 -15.68 0.32
N VAL A 255 26.18 -15.50 1.53
CA VAL A 255 27.55 -15.88 1.90
C VAL A 255 27.44 -16.74 3.15
N ASP A 256 28.04 -17.93 3.14
CA ASP A 256 27.94 -18.91 4.23
C ASP A 256 26.49 -19.20 4.66
N ASN A 257 25.58 -19.40 3.69
CA ASN A 257 24.14 -19.60 3.88
C ASN A 257 23.36 -18.44 4.55
N LYS A 258 24.01 -17.31 4.82
CA LYS A 258 23.37 -16.12 5.39
C LYS A 258 23.03 -15.11 4.30
N PRO A 259 21.86 -14.43 4.36
CA PRO A 259 21.51 -13.42 3.38
C PRO A 259 22.36 -12.17 3.55
N GLN A 260 23.02 -11.75 2.48
CA GLN A 260 23.67 -10.44 2.41
C GLN A 260 22.92 -9.45 1.53
N GLY A 261 22.11 -9.95 0.60
CA GLY A 261 21.39 -9.14 -0.35
C GLY A 261 20.21 -9.85 -0.97
N ILE A 262 19.40 -9.10 -1.72
CA ILE A 262 18.38 -9.64 -2.61
C ILE A 262 18.47 -8.94 -3.96
N LEU A 263 18.36 -9.71 -5.04
CA LEU A 263 18.21 -9.20 -6.40
C LEU A 263 16.83 -9.56 -6.92
N THR A 264 16.07 -8.58 -7.38
CA THR A 264 14.73 -8.77 -7.95
C THR A 264 14.68 -8.37 -9.43
N SER A 265 13.63 -8.81 -10.14
CA SER A 265 13.38 -8.35 -11.52
C SER A 265 13.34 -6.83 -11.65
N LYS A 266 12.84 -6.13 -10.63
CA LYS A 266 12.82 -4.67 -10.55
C LYS A 266 14.22 -4.08 -10.50
N ASP A 267 15.14 -4.68 -9.75
CA ASP A 267 16.51 -4.22 -9.64
C ASP A 267 17.25 -4.39 -10.97
N ILE A 268 17.03 -5.50 -11.68
CA ILE A 268 17.58 -5.73 -13.02
C ILE A 268 17.10 -4.64 -13.99
N LEU A 269 15.81 -4.33 -14.02
CA LEU A 269 15.27 -3.24 -14.84
C LEU A 269 15.90 -1.89 -14.45
N MET A 270 15.87 -1.56 -13.16
CA MET A 270 16.16 -0.22 -12.65
C MET A 270 17.64 0.11 -12.47
N ARG A 271 18.50 -0.90 -12.29
CA ARG A 271 19.93 -0.72 -11.97
C ARG A 271 20.85 -1.33 -13.02
N VAL A 272 20.36 -2.20 -13.89
CA VAL A 272 21.16 -2.81 -14.96
C VAL A 272 20.80 -2.19 -16.31
N ILE A 273 19.55 -2.37 -16.77
CA ILE A 273 19.13 -1.95 -18.11
C ILE A 273 19.15 -0.42 -18.25
N THR A 274 18.52 0.29 -17.31
CA THR A 274 18.42 1.76 -17.34
C THR A 274 19.76 2.45 -17.15
N GLN A 275 20.73 1.78 -16.53
CA GLN A 275 22.11 2.24 -16.33
C GLN A 275 23.04 1.77 -17.44
N ASN A 276 22.52 1.07 -18.45
CA ASN A 276 23.26 0.52 -19.57
C ASN A 276 24.44 -0.37 -19.14
N LEU A 277 24.25 -1.16 -18.07
CA LEU A 277 25.25 -2.10 -17.58
C LEU A 277 25.12 -3.45 -18.30
N PRO A 278 26.24 -4.09 -18.71
CA PRO A 278 26.23 -5.41 -19.34
C PRO A 278 25.86 -6.51 -18.32
N PRO A 279 24.74 -7.25 -18.50
CA PRO A 279 24.32 -8.30 -17.57
C PRO A 279 25.31 -9.46 -17.45
N GLU A 280 26.12 -9.69 -18.49
CA GLU A 280 27.05 -10.82 -18.60
C GLU A 280 28.28 -10.65 -17.70
N THR A 281 28.63 -9.40 -17.36
CA THR A 281 29.86 -9.07 -16.61
C THR A 281 29.58 -8.28 -15.34
N THR A 282 28.37 -7.73 -15.17
CA THR A 282 28.00 -7.02 -13.95
C THR A 282 27.77 -8.01 -12.81
N PRO A 283 28.52 -7.91 -11.70
CA PRO A 283 28.31 -8.78 -10.55
C PRO A 283 27.03 -8.39 -9.80
N VAL A 284 26.39 -9.37 -9.18
CA VAL A 284 25.12 -9.18 -8.46
C VAL A 284 25.29 -8.20 -7.30
N GLU A 285 26.41 -8.23 -6.58
CA GLU A 285 26.67 -7.33 -5.44
C GLU A 285 26.57 -5.84 -5.79
N LYS A 286 26.87 -5.47 -7.04
CA LYS A 286 26.84 -4.08 -7.51
C LYS A 286 25.43 -3.53 -7.64
N VAL A 287 24.44 -4.41 -7.85
CA VAL A 287 23.06 -4.03 -8.17
C VAL A 287 22.01 -4.62 -7.24
N MET A 288 22.39 -5.51 -6.33
CA MET A 288 21.50 -6.06 -5.31
C MET A 288 21.04 -4.98 -4.32
N THR A 289 19.92 -5.24 -3.65
CA THR A 289 19.54 -4.51 -2.44
C THR A 289 20.24 -5.16 -1.25
N PRO A 290 21.20 -4.48 -0.58
CA PRO A 290 21.95 -5.06 0.53
C PRO A 290 21.08 -5.12 1.80
N ASN A 291 21.39 -6.08 2.68
CA ASN A 291 20.73 -6.27 3.97
C ASN A 291 19.19 -6.25 3.88
N PRO A 292 18.58 -7.16 3.11
CA PRO A 292 17.13 -7.17 2.94
C PRO A 292 16.44 -7.41 4.28
N GLU A 293 15.29 -6.77 4.47
CA GLU A 293 14.40 -7.10 5.57
C GLU A 293 13.98 -8.57 5.44
N CYS A 294 14.03 -9.32 6.54
CA CYS A 294 13.76 -10.74 6.57
C CYS A 294 12.70 -11.05 7.63
N ALA A 295 11.83 -12.00 7.33
CA ALA A 295 10.89 -12.57 8.29
C ALA A 295 11.43 -13.87 8.88
N THR A 296 10.76 -14.35 9.92
CA THR A 296 10.98 -15.69 10.48
C THR A 296 9.81 -16.60 10.09
N VAL A 297 9.98 -17.91 10.21
CA VAL A 297 8.89 -18.88 10.00
C VAL A 297 7.68 -18.64 10.91
N ASP A 298 7.89 -18.00 12.06
CA ASP A 298 6.87 -17.67 13.06
C ASP A 298 6.18 -16.31 12.79
N THR A 299 6.70 -15.50 11.85
CA THR A 299 6.10 -14.22 11.47
C THR A 299 4.70 -14.45 10.91
N SER A 300 3.72 -13.65 11.36
CA SER A 300 2.34 -13.76 10.87
C SER A 300 2.23 -13.31 9.41
N ILE A 301 1.26 -13.86 8.68
CA ILE A 301 0.95 -13.42 7.30
C ILE A 301 0.69 -11.91 7.23
N VAL A 302 -0.02 -11.36 8.22
CA VAL A 302 -0.36 -9.93 8.23
C VAL A 302 0.87 -9.07 8.52
N ASP A 303 1.72 -9.47 9.47
CA ASP A 303 2.96 -8.74 9.74
C ASP A 303 3.87 -8.76 8.51
N ALA A 304 3.96 -9.89 7.80
CA ALA A 304 4.71 -9.99 6.56
C ALA A 304 4.17 -9.04 5.47
N LEU A 305 2.83 -8.94 5.33
CA LEU A 305 2.20 -7.97 4.42
C LEU A 305 2.46 -6.53 4.84
N HIS A 306 2.46 -6.26 6.15
CA HIS A 306 2.72 -4.93 6.71
C HIS A 306 4.19 -4.53 6.47
N GLN A 307 5.15 -5.44 6.71
CA GLN A 307 6.57 -5.25 6.38
C GLN A 307 6.76 -4.92 4.89
N MET A 308 6.17 -5.73 4.00
CA MET A 308 6.18 -5.46 2.56
C MET A 308 5.59 -4.08 2.21
N HIS A 309 4.49 -3.70 2.86
CA HIS A 309 3.84 -2.42 2.62
C HIS A 309 4.71 -1.22 3.05
N VAL A 310 5.24 -1.28 4.27
CA VAL A 310 6.03 -0.20 4.87
C VAL A 310 7.38 -0.08 4.19
N GLY A 311 8.06 -1.21 3.98
CA GLY A 311 9.36 -1.28 3.33
C GLY A 311 9.33 -1.12 1.80
N LYS A 312 8.14 -1.08 1.18
CA LYS A 312 7.95 -0.91 -0.28
C LYS A 312 8.65 -1.97 -1.12
N PHE A 313 8.65 -3.21 -0.63
CA PHE A 313 9.16 -4.39 -1.32
C PHE A 313 8.06 -5.47 -1.41
N LEU A 314 8.22 -6.39 -2.37
CA LEU A 314 7.20 -7.41 -2.65
C LEU A 314 7.71 -8.84 -2.43
N HIS A 315 8.97 -8.98 -2.04
CA HIS A 315 9.65 -10.24 -1.78
C HIS A 315 10.25 -10.17 -0.40
N LEU A 316 9.99 -11.19 0.42
CA LEU A 316 10.44 -11.25 1.80
C LEU A 316 11.16 -12.59 2.01
N PRO A 317 12.49 -12.56 2.18
CA PRO A 317 13.23 -13.73 2.62
C PRO A 317 12.78 -14.17 4.02
N VAL A 318 12.68 -15.48 4.21
CA VAL A 318 12.28 -16.09 5.48
C VAL A 318 13.44 -16.91 6.02
N LEU A 319 13.73 -16.70 7.31
CA LEU A 319 14.84 -17.31 8.03
C LEU A 319 14.37 -18.37 9.02
N ASN A 320 15.18 -19.41 9.21
CA ASN A 320 15.07 -20.29 10.37
C ASN A 320 15.67 -19.63 11.64
N ARG A 321 15.65 -20.37 12.74
CA ARG A 321 16.22 -19.93 14.03
C ARG A 321 17.74 -19.78 14.00
N ASP A 322 18.40 -20.48 13.08
CA ASP A 322 19.86 -20.45 12.89
C ASP A 322 20.31 -19.28 11.99
N GLY A 323 19.36 -18.51 11.44
CA GLY A 323 19.62 -17.36 10.57
C GLY A 323 19.89 -17.73 9.10
N GLU A 324 19.57 -18.96 8.70
CA GLU A 324 19.69 -19.43 7.32
C GLU A 324 18.38 -19.22 6.55
N ILE A 325 18.52 -19.02 5.24
CA ILE A 325 17.39 -18.81 4.34
C ILE A 325 16.63 -20.10 4.09
N VAL A 326 15.36 -20.12 4.50
CA VAL A 326 14.45 -21.27 4.30
C VAL A 326 13.43 -21.04 3.21
N ALA A 327 13.06 -19.80 2.89
CA ALA A 327 12.11 -19.52 1.82
C ALA A 327 12.23 -18.08 1.33
N ILE A 328 11.61 -17.79 0.18
CA ILE A 328 11.27 -16.43 -0.23
C ILE A 328 9.77 -16.41 -0.49
N VAL A 329 9.05 -15.54 0.18
CA VAL A 329 7.61 -15.35 -0.03
C VAL A 329 7.40 -14.05 -0.79
N ASP A 330 6.58 -14.10 -1.84
CA ASP A 330 6.18 -12.90 -2.58
C ASP A 330 4.77 -12.46 -2.20
N VAL A 331 4.44 -11.19 -2.50
CA VAL A 331 3.13 -10.61 -2.17
C VAL A 331 1.99 -11.42 -2.78
N ILE A 332 2.16 -12.03 -3.95
CA ILE A 332 1.11 -12.83 -4.61
C ILE A 332 0.87 -14.08 -3.77
N HIS A 333 1.92 -14.83 -3.44
CA HIS A 333 1.83 -16.05 -2.66
C HIS A 333 1.22 -15.77 -1.28
N ILE A 334 1.65 -14.71 -0.61
CA ILE A 334 1.07 -14.32 0.68
C ILE A 334 -0.41 -13.90 0.52
N THR A 335 -0.75 -13.12 -0.50
CA THR A 335 -2.14 -12.71 -0.79
C THR A 335 -3.02 -13.93 -1.06
N HIS A 336 -2.54 -14.86 -1.87
CA HIS A 336 -3.23 -16.11 -2.18
C HIS A 336 -3.44 -16.97 -0.95
N ALA A 337 -2.42 -17.09 -0.11
CA ALA A 337 -2.52 -17.86 1.10
C ALA A 337 -3.48 -17.21 2.10
N ALA A 338 -3.42 -15.88 2.28
CA ALA A 338 -4.40 -15.14 3.07
C ALA A 338 -5.83 -15.40 2.58
N ILE A 339 -6.04 -15.40 1.26
CA ILE A 339 -7.33 -15.69 0.63
C ILE A 339 -7.76 -17.16 0.84
N ALA A 340 -6.83 -18.10 0.68
CA ALA A 340 -7.10 -19.53 0.82
C ALA A 340 -7.37 -19.93 2.28
N THR A 341 -6.64 -19.38 3.25
CA THR A 341 -6.83 -19.67 4.67
C THR A 341 -8.18 -19.16 5.19
N VAL A 342 -8.68 -18.05 4.65
CA VAL A 342 -10.08 -17.61 4.87
C VAL A 342 -11.09 -18.59 4.26
N GLY A 343 -10.68 -19.34 3.23
CA GLY A 343 -11.54 -20.24 2.48
C GLY A 343 -11.56 -21.72 2.90
N SER A 344 -10.52 -22.22 3.56
CA SER A 344 -10.35 -23.64 3.86
C SER A 344 -10.98 -24.11 5.19
N THR A 345 -11.88 -23.34 5.79
CA THR A 345 -12.71 -23.84 6.90
C THR A 345 -13.78 -24.82 6.37
N SER A 346 -13.49 -26.12 6.51
CA SER A 346 -14.40 -27.26 6.54
C SER A 346 -15.65 -27.21 5.65
N GLY A 347 -15.56 -27.76 4.44
CA GLY A 347 -16.70 -28.35 3.74
C GLY A 347 -17.74 -27.39 3.16
N ILE A 348 -17.38 -26.15 2.80
CA ILE A 348 -18.31 -25.20 2.18
C ILE A 348 -17.85 -24.83 0.76
N ASN A 349 -18.78 -24.93 -0.19
CA ASN A 349 -18.62 -24.69 -1.62
C ASN A 349 -17.91 -23.34 -1.95
N ASN A 350 -17.24 -23.28 -3.11
CA ASN A 350 -16.55 -22.10 -3.68
C ASN A 350 -17.34 -20.76 -3.64
N GLU A 351 -18.67 -20.84 -3.52
CA GLU A 351 -19.59 -19.71 -3.44
C GLU A 351 -19.54 -19.00 -2.07
N ALA A 352 -19.35 -19.74 -0.97
CA ALA A 352 -19.25 -19.17 0.38
C ALA A 352 -17.87 -18.54 0.68
N THR A 353 -16.82 -19.08 0.05
CA THR A 353 -15.46 -18.53 0.02
C THR A 353 -15.45 -17.16 -0.66
N THR A 354 -16.12 -17.10 -1.81
CA THR A 354 -16.38 -15.84 -2.53
C THR A 354 -17.18 -14.89 -1.65
N THR A 355 -18.15 -15.38 -0.88
CA THR A 355 -18.98 -14.56 0.04
C THR A 355 -18.20 -14.00 1.23
N MET A 356 -17.26 -14.74 1.84
CA MET A 356 -16.43 -14.21 2.95
C MET A 356 -15.40 -13.21 2.46
N MET A 357 -14.77 -13.49 1.31
CA MET A 357 -13.86 -12.55 0.65
C MET A 357 -14.63 -11.30 0.20
N GLN A 358 -15.82 -11.47 -0.36
CA GLN A 358 -16.75 -10.39 -0.70
C GLN A 358 -17.16 -9.62 0.55
N ARG A 359 -17.38 -10.23 1.71
CA ARG A 359 -17.66 -9.51 2.96
C ARG A 359 -16.44 -8.78 3.53
N PHE A 360 -15.24 -9.34 3.39
CA PHE A 360 -13.99 -8.69 3.77
C PHE A 360 -13.75 -7.45 2.89
N TRP A 361 -13.85 -7.60 1.57
CA TRP A 361 -13.74 -6.50 0.62
C TRP A 361 -14.89 -5.52 0.76
N ASP A 362 -16.14 -5.98 0.92
CA ASP A 362 -17.29 -5.12 1.15
C ASP A 362 -17.14 -4.38 2.49
N SER A 363 -16.57 -4.97 3.54
CA SER A 363 -16.31 -4.26 4.80
C SER A 363 -15.16 -3.26 4.68
N ALA A 364 -14.13 -3.57 3.90
CA ALA A 364 -13.05 -2.65 3.60
C ALA A 364 -13.47 -1.54 2.61
N ILE A 365 -14.45 -1.79 1.73
CA ILE A 365 -14.90 -0.88 0.66
C ILE A 365 -16.16 -0.09 1.04
N ALA A 366 -17.00 -0.59 1.95
CA ALA A 366 -18.18 0.10 2.48
C ALA A 366 -17.83 1.17 3.52
N LEU A 367 -16.61 1.16 4.06
CA LEU A 367 -16.09 2.31 4.78
C LEU A 367 -15.90 3.46 3.78
N PRO A 368 -16.43 4.66 4.06
CA PRO A 368 -16.45 5.75 3.10
C PRO A 368 -15.03 6.05 2.60
N PRO A 369 -14.84 6.23 1.28
CA PRO A 369 -13.59 6.76 0.76
C PRO A 369 -13.33 8.13 1.40
N ASN A 370 -12.05 8.44 1.62
CA ASN A 370 -11.64 9.71 2.20
C ASN A 370 -12.00 10.84 1.21
N GLU A 371 -12.65 11.91 1.68
CA GLU A 371 -12.83 13.14 0.90
C GLU A 371 -11.51 13.92 0.74
N ASP A 372 -10.45 13.53 1.44
CA ASP A 372 -9.14 14.21 1.39
C ASP A 372 -8.18 13.74 0.28
N ASP A 373 -8.58 12.79 -0.59
CA ASP A 373 -7.71 12.21 -1.63
C ASP A 373 -8.15 12.53 -3.08
N ASP A 374 -9.19 13.35 -3.29
CA ASP A 374 -9.77 13.60 -4.63
C ASP A 374 -9.03 14.65 -5.48
N GLU A 375 -7.95 15.28 -4.98
CA GLU A 375 -7.22 16.32 -5.72
C GLU A 375 -6.20 15.78 -6.75
N ALA A 376 -6.11 14.46 -6.95
CA ALA A 376 -5.26 13.86 -8.00
C ALA A 376 -6.01 13.59 -9.32
N ARG A 377 -7.26 14.03 -9.44
CA ARG A 377 -8.03 13.96 -10.69
C ARG A 377 -7.96 15.31 -11.42
N SER A 378 -7.18 15.31 -12.50
CA SER A 378 -7.20 16.29 -13.60
C SER A 378 -6.37 17.55 -13.40
N GLU A 379 -5.15 17.54 -13.95
CA GLU A 379 -4.73 18.56 -14.92
C GLU A 379 -3.77 17.98 -15.97
N SER A 380 -3.87 18.53 -17.18
CA SER A 380 -3.02 18.39 -18.38
C SER A 380 -3.64 17.66 -19.59
N SER A 381 -4.70 18.26 -20.11
CA SER A 381 -4.99 18.27 -21.55
C SER A 381 -4.65 19.66 -22.09
N LEU A 382 -3.48 19.86 -22.69
CA LEU A 382 -3.28 20.88 -23.73
C LEU A 382 -2.21 20.43 -24.74
N LYS A 383 -2.55 20.62 -26.01
CA LYS A 383 -1.75 20.31 -27.20
C LYS A 383 -0.54 21.24 -27.34
N LEU A 384 0.45 20.72 -28.07
CA LEU A 384 1.71 21.31 -28.52
C LEU A 384 1.55 22.67 -29.24
N ALA A 385 2.38 23.66 -28.89
CA ALA A 385 2.93 24.66 -29.80
C ALA A 385 4.20 25.34 -29.22
N SER A 386 5.30 25.20 -29.98
CA SER A 386 6.45 26.10 -30.22
C SER A 386 7.08 27.00 -29.13
N GLU A 387 8.37 26.76 -28.93
CA GLU A 387 9.51 27.71 -28.83
C GLU A 387 9.74 28.68 -27.65
N THR A 388 10.97 28.57 -27.14
CA THR A 388 11.83 29.56 -26.43
C THR A 388 11.56 29.93 -24.97
N GLY A 389 12.41 29.37 -24.09
CA GLY A 389 13.20 30.13 -23.11
C GLY A 389 12.49 30.84 -21.95
N ARG A 390 12.42 30.17 -20.78
CA ARG A 390 12.97 30.59 -19.46
C ARG A 390 12.38 29.71 -18.35
N CYS A 391 13.26 29.10 -17.56
CA CYS A 391 12.92 28.39 -16.33
C CYS A 391 12.37 29.37 -15.28
N LEU A 392 11.19 29.04 -14.73
CA LEU A 392 10.72 29.49 -13.42
C LEU A 392 10.04 28.29 -12.71
N PRO A 393 10.24 28.12 -11.39
CA PRO A 393 9.74 26.97 -10.64
C PRO A 393 8.35 27.26 -10.03
N TYR A 394 7.44 26.29 -10.10
CA TYR A 394 6.15 26.26 -9.38
C TYR A 394 5.91 24.84 -8.82
N PRO A 395 5.09 24.67 -7.77
CA PRO A 395 5.51 24.14 -6.48
C PRO A 395 4.92 22.74 -6.26
N SER A 396 5.55 21.98 -5.37
CA SER A 396 5.10 20.66 -4.94
C SER A 396 4.07 20.76 -3.80
N SER A 397 2.95 20.04 -3.93
CA SER A 397 1.96 19.78 -2.87
C SER A 397 1.53 18.31 -3.04
N TYR A 398 1.43 17.40 -2.06
CA TYR A 398 1.31 17.47 -0.60
C TYR A 398 2.02 16.25 0.01
N LEU A 399 2.92 16.47 0.97
CA LEU A 399 3.34 15.44 1.93
C LEU A 399 2.51 15.67 3.21
N PRO A 400 2.16 14.62 3.98
CA PRO A 400 1.53 14.81 5.28
C PRO A 400 2.44 15.71 6.15
N ASN A 401 1.85 16.56 7.00
CA ASN A 401 2.54 17.55 7.84
C ASN A 401 3.50 16.96 8.90
N THR A 402 4.05 15.77 8.67
CA THR A 402 5.00 15.11 9.55
C THR A 402 6.44 15.33 9.06
N PHE A 403 7.37 15.45 10.01
CA PHE A 403 8.78 15.60 9.70
C PHE A 403 9.64 14.76 10.63
N GLY A 404 10.84 14.40 10.19
CA GLY A 404 11.78 13.64 10.98
C GLY A 404 12.53 14.52 11.97
N PHE A 405 12.72 14.03 13.19
CA PHE A 405 13.51 14.70 14.22
C PHE A 405 14.53 13.72 14.82
N LYS A 406 15.67 14.25 15.24
CA LYS A 406 16.71 13.53 15.97
C LYS A 406 17.03 14.28 17.25
N ILE A 407 17.04 13.61 18.39
CA ILE A 407 17.38 14.23 19.67
C ILE A 407 18.39 13.35 20.41
N GLN A 408 19.35 13.97 21.10
CA GLN A 408 20.33 13.26 21.90
C GLN A 408 19.92 13.25 23.37
N ASP A 409 19.96 12.09 24.01
CA ASP A 409 19.73 11.98 25.45
C ASP A 409 20.99 12.29 26.28
N ARG A 410 20.86 12.39 27.60
CA ARG A 410 22.00 12.73 28.50
C ARG A 410 23.07 11.64 28.53
N ARG A 411 22.74 10.43 28.08
CA ARG A 411 23.64 9.27 27.97
C ARG A 411 24.32 9.20 26.60
N GLY A 412 24.09 10.18 25.73
CA GLY A 412 24.68 10.29 24.41
C GLY A 412 23.97 9.49 23.32
N ARG A 413 22.85 8.82 23.60
CA ARG A 413 22.10 8.03 22.62
C ARG A 413 21.25 8.95 21.75
N MET A 414 21.26 8.69 20.44
CA MET A 414 20.45 9.42 19.47
C MET A 414 19.09 8.74 19.27
N HIS A 415 18.03 9.47 19.54
CA HIS A 415 16.64 9.04 19.32
C HIS A 415 16.12 9.69 18.04
N ARG A 416 15.59 8.89 17.12
CA ARG A 416 14.93 9.38 15.90
C ARG A 416 13.44 9.16 15.99
N PHE A 417 12.67 10.16 15.62
CA PHE A 417 11.22 10.10 15.61
C PHE A 417 10.62 10.92 14.49
N ILE A 418 9.35 10.67 14.18
CA ILE A 418 8.56 11.42 13.22
C ILE A 418 7.32 11.88 13.99
N CYS A 419 6.99 13.16 13.89
CA CYS A 419 5.80 13.72 14.51
C CYS A 419 5.19 14.78 13.61
N ASP A 420 3.93 15.15 13.92
CA ASP A 420 3.28 16.29 13.28
C ASP A 420 4.05 17.58 13.61
N THR A 421 4.06 18.50 12.64
CA THR A 421 4.75 19.79 12.70
C THR A 421 3.79 20.95 12.78
N ARG A 422 2.48 20.68 12.89
CA ARG A 422 1.43 21.70 13.08
C ARG A 422 1.48 22.35 14.47
N SER A 423 1.96 21.64 15.48
CA SER A 423 2.08 22.18 16.84
C SER A 423 3.37 21.74 17.52
N MET A 424 3.98 22.67 18.24
CA MET A 424 5.13 22.42 19.12
C MET A 424 4.78 21.44 20.24
N THR A 425 3.50 21.38 20.64
CA THR A 425 3.02 20.44 21.67
C THR A 425 3.24 18.98 21.25
N ASP A 426 3.08 18.65 19.97
CA ASP A 426 3.28 17.28 19.46
C ASP A 426 4.76 16.89 19.48
N VAL A 427 5.64 17.83 19.12
CA VAL A 427 7.09 17.66 19.19
C VAL A 427 7.53 17.48 20.65
N ILE A 428 7.05 18.33 21.57
CA ILE A 428 7.37 18.26 23.00
C ILE A 428 6.84 16.95 23.59
N THR A 429 5.64 16.51 23.23
CA THR A 429 5.08 15.23 23.69
C THR A 429 5.91 14.05 23.20
N ALA A 430 6.35 14.07 21.94
CA ALA A 430 7.22 13.03 21.38
C ALA A 430 8.63 13.00 22.02
N ILE A 431 9.13 14.17 22.43
CA ILE A 431 10.37 14.31 23.21
C ILE A 431 10.18 13.76 24.62
N LEU A 432 9.10 14.14 25.31
CA LEU A 432 8.77 13.69 26.65
C LEU A 432 8.69 12.16 26.70
N GLN A 433 7.91 11.52 25.84
CA GLN A 433 7.78 10.05 25.77
C GLN A 433 9.12 9.30 25.64
N ARG A 434 10.17 9.95 25.11
CA ARG A 434 11.49 9.34 24.89
C ARG A 434 12.51 9.69 25.97
N LEU A 435 12.36 10.86 26.57
CA LEU A 435 13.28 11.44 27.53
C LEU A 435 12.62 11.63 28.91
N GLU A 436 11.55 10.89 29.24
CA GLU A 436 10.72 11.07 30.46
C GLU A 436 11.57 11.17 31.75
N ASP A 437 12.66 10.39 31.83
CA ASP A 437 13.58 10.36 32.99
C ASP A 437 14.68 11.44 32.95
N ASP A 438 14.91 12.07 31.80
CA ASP A 438 16.03 13.00 31.55
C ASP A 438 15.61 14.50 31.59
N ILE A 439 14.31 14.78 31.68
CA ILE A 439 13.75 16.15 31.69
C ILE A 439 13.24 16.50 33.09
N ASP A 440 13.88 17.49 33.72
CA ASP A 440 13.48 18.01 35.02
C ASP A 440 12.17 18.81 34.90
N ARG A 441 11.10 18.33 35.56
CA ARG A 441 9.79 18.98 35.60
C ARG A 441 9.82 20.39 36.17
N ASN A 442 10.84 20.73 36.96
CA ASN A 442 11.00 22.04 37.57
C ASN A 442 11.83 23.01 36.71
N ARG A 443 12.44 22.52 35.61
CA ARG A 443 13.30 23.32 34.72
C ARG A 443 13.09 22.90 33.27
N VAL A 444 12.08 23.50 32.64
CA VAL A 444 11.76 23.27 31.22
C VAL A 444 12.93 23.71 30.33
N PRO A 445 13.47 22.83 29.47
CA PRO A 445 14.53 23.20 28.54
C PRO A 445 13.98 24.00 27.36
N GLN A 446 14.81 24.88 26.81
CA GLN A 446 14.59 25.44 25.48
C GLN A 446 14.97 24.39 24.43
N ILE A 447 14.15 24.30 23.38
CA ILE A 447 14.40 23.41 22.25
C ILE A 447 15.12 24.23 21.17
N LEU A 448 16.25 23.74 20.70
CA LEU A 448 17.02 24.31 19.60
C LEU A 448 17.14 23.29 18.47
N TYR A 449 17.29 23.75 17.23
CA TYR A 449 17.66 22.92 16.09
C TYR A 449 19.04 23.33 15.54
N GLU A 450 19.73 22.39 14.90
CA GLU A 450 20.98 22.64 14.17
C GLU A 450 20.65 23.04 12.71
N ASP A 451 21.10 24.21 12.28
CA ASP A 451 20.92 24.72 10.92
C ASP A 451 22.07 24.35 9.96
N GLU A 452 22.08 24.94 8.75
CA GLU A 452 23.03 24.57 7.69
C GLU A 452 24.47 24.97 7.97
N ASP A 453 24.66 25.97 8.83
CA ASP A 453 25.96 26.46 9.30
C ASP A 453 26.40 25.77 10.60
N HIS A 454 25.63 24.79 11.06
CA HIS A 454 25.78 24.09 12.35
C HIS A 454 25.53 24.97 13.58
N ASP A 455 24.80 26.07 13.42
CA ASP A 455 24.37 26.94 14.51
C ASP A 455 23.13 26.37 15.21
N LYS A 456 23.04 26.62 16.53
CA LYS A 456 21.91 26.18 17.35
C LYS A 456 20.88 27.28 17.43
N VAL A 457 19.79 27.12 16.68
CA VAL A 457 18.72 28.11 16.56
C VAL A 457 17.52 27.69 17.42
N VAL A 458 16.93 28.63 18.16
CA VAL A 458 15.84 28.36 19.11
C VAL A 458 14.50 28.12 18.39
N LEU A 459 13.77 27.08 18.81
CA LEU A 459 12.37 26.83 18.46
C LEU A 459 11.47 27.25 19.64
N ALA A 460 10.88 28.44 19.55
CA ALA A 460 10.05 29.00 20.62
C ALA A 460 8.54 28.93 20.34
N SER A 461 8.13 28.82 19.07
CA SER A 461 6.73 28.82 18.66
C SER A 461 6.42 27.81 17.54
N ASP A 462 5.12 27.53 17.34
CA ASP A 462 4.62 26.73 16.22
C ASP A 462 5.05 27.31 14.86
N SER A 463 5.17 28.63 14.75
CA SER A 463 5.63 29.32 13.54
C SER A 463 7.13 29.07 13.28
N ASP A 464 7.96 29.04 14.33
CA ASP A 464 9.39 28.76 14.19
C ASP A 464 9.63 27.32 13.77
N LEU A 465 8.84 26.38 14.34
CA LEU A 465 8.86 24.97 13.95
C LEU A 465 8.49 24.79 12.47
N ALA A 466 7.40 25.43 12.04
CA ALA A 466 6.96 25.38 10.65
C ALA A 466 8.03 25.94 9.70
N ALA A 467 8.63 27.09 10.04
CA ALA A 467 9.69 27.71 9.25
C ALA A 467 10.95 26.83 9.16
N ALA A 468 11.39 26.26 10.28
CA ALA A 468 12.56 25.37 10.31
C ALA A 468 12.35 24.09 9.49
N VAL A 469 11.15 23.52 9.56
CA VAL A 469 10.79 22.31 8.80
C VAL A 469 10.68 22.59 7.31
N GLU A 470 10.06 23.70 6.91
CA GLU A 470 9.98 24.09 5.50
C GLU A 470 11.37 24.38 4.93
N HIS A 471 12.23 25.08 5.68
CA HIS A 471 13.62 25.32 5.30
C HIS A 471 14.40 24.00 5.12
N ALA A 472 14.28 23.09 6.08
CA ALA A 472 14.91 21.77 6.00
C ALA A 472 14.41 20.96 4.78
N LYS A 473 13.12 21.02 4.44
CA LYS A 473 12.57 20.38 3.23
C LYS A 473 13.15 20.97 1.95
N LEU A 474 13.29 22.29 1.87
CA LEU A 474 13.86 22.98 0.71
C LEU A 474 15.32 22.56 0.46
N LEU A 475 16.09 22.35 1.53
CA LEU A 475 17.46 21.84 1.47
C LEU A 475 17.56 20.31 1.29
N GLY A 476 16.42 19.62 1.18
CA GLY A 476 16.37 18.16 0.98
C GLY A 476 16.73 17.35 2.23
N TRP A 477 16.68 17.95 3.42
CA TRP A 477 16.97 17.26 4.67
C TRP A 477 15.87 16.28 5.04
N LYS A 478 16.28 15.12 5.57
CA LYS A 478 15.37 14.04 6.00
C LYS A 478 14.97 14.14 7.47
N GLY A 479 15.36 15.22 8.15
CA GLY A 479 14.99 15.52 9.52
C GLY A 479 15.86 16.58 10.20
N LEU A 480 15.31 17.25 11.22
CA LEU A 480 16.00 18.24 12.04
C LEU A 480 16.71 17.58 13.23
N LYS A 481 17.89 18.08 13.60
CA LYS A 481 18.59 17.66 14.81
C LYS A 481 18.30 18.65 15.93
N LEU A 482 17.66 18.16 16.98
CA LEU A 482 17.21 18.93 18.13
C LEU A 482 18.20 18.83 19.29
N HIS A 483 18.34 19.94 20.01
CA HIS A 483 19.14 20.10 21.21
C HIS A 483 18.28 20.69 22.33
N LEU A 484 18.41 20.14 23.54
CA LEU A 484 17.75 20.69 24.73
C LEU A 484 18.77 21.52 25.51
N ASP A 485 18.51 22.83 25.64
CA ASP A 485 19.30 23.69 26.50
C ASP A 485 18.57 23.96 27.82
N TYR A 486 19.23 23.65 28.92
CA TYR A 486 18.73 23.88 30.27
C TYR A 486 19.30 25.18 30.87
N SER A 487 20.04 26.01 30.12
CA SER A 487 20.77 27.17 30.66
C SER A 487 19.89 28.32 31.21
N GLY A 488 18.56 28.26 31.08
CA GLY A 488 17.61 29.23 31.61
C GLY A 488 17.82 29.52 33.11
N LYS A 489 18.09 30.79 33.45
CA LYS A 489 18.39 31.29 34.80
C LYS A 489 17.13 31.47 35.66
N GLN A 490 17.31 31.34 36.96
CA GLN A 490 16.30 31.51 38.01
C GLN A 490 15.58 32.88 37.99
N ASN A 491 14.29 32.82 38.34
CA ASN A 491 13.42 33.90 38.83
C ASN A 491 14.16 35.04 39.56
N ARG A 492 14.09 36.27 39.04
CA ARG A 492 14.13 37.50 39.87
C ARG A 492 12.97 38.41 39.49
N ARG A 493 12.12 38.67 40.49
CA ARG A 493 11.08 39.69 40.48
C ARG A 493 11.64 41.05 40.01
N ARG A 494 10.77 41.78 39.27
CA ARG A 494 10.68 43.25 39.11
C ARG A 494 11.22 43.81 37.79
N GLY A 495 10.30 44.31 36.96
CA GLY A 495 10.60 45.31 35.91
C GLY A 495 9.88 45.06 34.60
N SER A 496 8.91 45.91 34.29
CA SER A 496 8.09 45.98 33.08
C SER A 496 8.88 45.89 31.76
N GLY A 497 8.41 45.06 30.82
CA GLY A 497 8.79 45.13 29.40
C GLY A 497 9.05 43.77 28.73
N SER A 498 8.21 43.39 27.76
CA SER A 498 8.38 42.26 26.81
C SER A 498 8.24 40.83 27.39
N GLY A 499 7.02 40.44 27.78
CA GLY A 499 6.73 39.11 28.35
C GLY A 499 5.70 38.28 27.56
N SER A 500 5.72 38.30 26.22
CA SER A 500 4.77 37.51 25.42
C SER A 500 5.34 36.21 24.84
N LEU A 501 6.67 36.05 24.81
CA LEU A 501 7.34 34.95 24.07
C LEU A 501 7.67 33.73 24.96
N ASP A 502 8.11 33.92 26.20
CA ASP A 502 8.39 32.80 27.13
C ASP A 502 7.12 32.05 27.58
N TYR A 503 5.95 32.69 27.47
CA TYR A 503 4.67 32.11 27.87
C TYR A 503 4.22 30.98 26.92
N ALA A 504 4.43 31.13 25.61
CA ALA A 504 3.93 30.17 24.62
C ALA A 504 4.63 28.80 24.73
N GLN A 505 5.96 28.80 24.93
CA GLN A 505 6.71 27.55 25.12
C GLN A 505 6.41 26.91 26.48
N SER A 506 6.27 27.72 27.54
CA SER A 506 5.88 27.22 28.88
C SER A 506 4.50 26.56 28.87
N ASP A 507 3.53 27.16 28.15
CA ASP A 507 2.18 26.60 28.00
C ASP A 507 2.19 25.30 27.19
N ALA A 508 3.02 25.19 26.15
CA ALA A 508 3.16 23.95 25.37
C ALA A 508 3.77 22.80 26.19
N TRP A 509 4.77 23.09 27.04
CA TRP A 509 5.29 22.11 28.02
C TRP A 509 4.22 21.70 29.04
N ALA A 510 3.44 22.65 29.58
CA ALA A 510 2.37 22.36 30.52
C ALA A 510 1.25 21.50 29.91
N ALA A 511 0.88 21.77 28.65
CA ALA A 511 -0.07 20.97 27.89
C ALA A 511 0.46 19.55 27.63
N ALA A 512 1.73 19.41 27.25
CA ALA A 512 2.35 18.12 27.01
C ALA A 512 2.51 17.29 28.30
N TYR A 513 2.88 17.91 29.42
CA TYR A 513 2.91 17.24 30.73
C TYR A 513 1.51 16.79 31.17
N SER A 514 0.48 17.60 30.94
CA SER A 514 -0.91 17.22 31.21
C SER A 514 -1.34 16.02 30.36
N ALA A 515 -0.96 15.98 29.08
CA ALA A 515 -1.26 14.86 28.18
C ALA A 515 -0.58 13.55 28.64
N VAL A 516 0.70 13.61 29.00
CA VAL A 516 1.46 12.44 29.51
C VAL A 516 0.96 12.01 30.89
N ALA A 517 0.67 12.94 31.80
CA ALA A 517 0.15 12.66 33.13
C ALA A 517 -1.26 12.06 33.11
N ALA A 518 -2.13 12.50 32.20
CA ALA A 518 -3.43 11.88 31.97
C ALA A 518 -3.27 10.42 31.53
N GLY A 519 -2.31 10.13 30.65
CA GLY A 519 -1.96 8.77 30.27
C GLY A 519 -1.44 7.91 31.44
N ALA A 520 -0.53 8.45 32.25
CA ALA A 520 0.04 7.74 33.40
C ALA A 520 -0.96 7.52 34.56
N ALA A 521 -1.86 8.47 34.82
CA ALA A 521 -2.90 8.35 35.85
C ALA A 521 -3.92 7.25 35.55
N VAL A 522 -4.22 7.02 34.27
CA VAL A 522 -5.04 5.89 33.82
C VAL A 522 -4.35 4.55 34.14
N VAL A 523 -3.03 4.46 33.88
CA VAL A 523 -2.24 3.24 34.15
C VAL A 523 -2.07 2.99 35.67
N ALA A 524 -1.84 4.03 36.47
CA ALA A 524 -1.72 3.93 37.91
C ALA A 524 -3.07 3.61 38.60
N GLY A 525 -4.16 4.18 38.10
CA GLY A 525 -5.52 3.87 38.58
C GLY A 525 -5.90 2.40 38.36
N LEU A 526 -5.55 1.84 37.19
CA LEU A 526 -5.73 0.43 36.87
C LEU A 526 -4.84 -0.48 37.75
N SER A 527 -3.63 -0.04 38.08
CA SER A 527 -2.68 -0.79 38.92
C SER A 527 -3.08 -0.79 40.40
N LEU A 528 -3.59 0.33 40.93
CA LEU A 528 -4.11 0.43 42.30
C LEU A 528 -5.39 -0.39 42.48
N LEU A 529 -6.26 -0.43 41.46
CA LEU A 529 -7.45 -1.29 41.42
C LEU A 529 -7.07 -2.78 41.40
N ALA A 530 -6.02 -3.18 40.67
CA ALA A 530 -5.51 -4.54 40.67
C ALA A 530 -4.88 -4.93 42.02
N TYR A 531 -4.20 -3.99 42.70
CA TYR A 531 -3.59 -4.22 44.01
C TYR A 531 -4.62 -4.33 45.14
N LEU A 532 -5.63 -3.45 45.17
CA LEU A 532 -6.73 -3.52 46.14
C LEU A 532 -7.56 -4.80 45.99
N ARG A 533 -7.62 -5.38 44.79
CA ARG A 533 -8.28 -6.67 44.52
C ARG A 533 -7.47 -7.89 44.97
N LYS A 534 -6.16 -7.74 45.21
CA LYS A 534 -5.25 -8.82 45.65
C LYS A 534 -5.02 -8.83 47.17
N ALA A 535 -5.25 -7.71 47.86
CA ALA A 535 -5.12 -7.58 49.31
C ALA A 535 -6.40 -7.91 50.10
N GLY A 536 -7.50 -8.24 49.40
CA GLY A 536 -8.82 -8.54 49.99
C GLY A 536 -9.23 -10.01 49.95
N ASN A 537 -8.31 -10.95 49.71
CA ASN A 537 -8.55 -12.40 49.75
C ASN A 537 -7.72 -13.06 50.85
#